data_AF-A0A5D2LPB9-F1
#
_entry.id   AF-A0A5D2LPB9-F1
#
_cell.length_a   1.000
_cell.length_b   1.000
_cell.length_c   1.000
_cell.angle_alpha   90.00
_cell.angle_beta   90.00
_cell.angle_gamma   90.00
#
_symmetry.space_group_name_H-M   'P 1'
#
loop_
_entity.id
_entity.type
_entity.pdbx_description
1 polymer ?
#
loop_
_entity_poly.entity_id
_entity_poly.type
_entity_poly.pdbx_seq_one_letter_code
_entity_poly.pdbx_strand_id
1 'polypeptide(L)'
;MFQTAYSLLSWLLNGGNQKDGFLPAAFPFLVAMLGLSLWYLFLKARKPMAPLPPGPLGLPIVGYLPFLGFDNLHLVFTELAGVYVPIYNLWLGNKLIVVISSPSLVKEVVRDNDIAFSERESPIAAQIITFGTNDIAFDSYSSPSWKHKRKILASDMLSSANLNACYDLRREKVMEMVGDVYENVGKLIDVGELAFRTLTSLIGNMVWGGEIQGEQRTIVESQFKKIFAEIMVFLGKPNISDIFPSIAWFDIQGIERGMKKIRQSFNEFLDSVIEERIKKETGEQKSDVLQMLLDLHKNQDSPSSLTMNQIKGILVNIVVAGTDTTSGSTEWAMSELM
;
A
#
# COMPACT_ATOMS: atom_id res chain seq x y z
N MET A 1 9.05 31.28 16.55
CA MET A 1 7.71 31.03 15.96
C MET A 1 6.67 30.59 16.99
N PHE A 2 7.03 29.85 18.04
CA PHE A 2 6.10 29.51 19.15
C PHE A 2 5.79 30.67 20.11
N GLN A 3 6.73 31.58 20.37
CA GLN A 3 6.50 32.75 21.24
C GLN A 3 5.47 33.75 20.68
N THR A 4 5.43 33.91 19.36
CA THR A 4 4.50 34.84 18.68
C THR A 4 3.08 34.29 18.61
N ALA A 5 2.91 32.97 18.53
CA ALA A 5 1.60 32.33 18.60
C ALA A 5 1.04 32.39 20.04
N TYR A 6 1.90 32.19 21.05
CA TYR A 6 1.51 32.27 22.45
C TYR A 6 1.15 33.70 22.87
N SER A 7 1.87 34.71 22.37
CA SER A 7 1.55 36.13 22.65
C SER A 7 0.23 36.58 22.02
N LEU A 8 -0.09 36.07 20.81
CA LEU A 8 -1.36 36.33 20.14
C LEU A 8 -2.53 35.64 20.85
N LEU A 9 -2.35 34.39 21.28
CA LEU A 9 -3.36 33.66 22.05
C LEU A 9 -3.57 34.28 23.45
N SER A 10 -2.50 34.70 24.12
CA SER A 10 -2.59 35.37 25.42
C SER A 10 -3.22 36.74 25.31
N TRP A 11 -2.96 37.49 24.23
CA TRP A 11 -3.60 38.79 24.01
C TRP A 11 -5.10 38.64 23.69
N LEU A 12 -5.49 37.59 22.95
CA LEU A 12 -6.89 37.24 22.70
C LEU A 12 -7.65 36.81 23.96
N LEU A 13 -6.97 36.14 24.91
CA LEU A 13 -7.58 35.63 26.14
C LEU A 13 -7.56 36.63 27.30
N ASN A 14 -6.55 37.51 27.40
CA ASN A 14 -6.38 38.46 28.51
C ASN A 14 -6.77 39.92 28.16
N GLY A 15 -7.31 40.16 26.96
CA GLY A 15 -7.79 41.48 26.51
C GLY A 15 -9.10 41.92 27.17
N GLY A 16 -9.24 41.77 28.48
CA GLY A 16 -10.40 42.22 29.26
C GLY A 16 -10.10 43.54 29.96
N ASN A 17 -9.96 44.64 29.22
CA ASN A 17 -9.97 45.97 29.82
C ASN A 17 -11.38 46.56 29.71
N GLN A 18 -11.92 46.94 30.86
CA GLN A 18 -13.34 47.04 31.20
C GLN A 18 -14.07 48.28 30.64
N LYS A 19 -13.88 48.61 29.35
CA LYS A 19 -14.59 49.74 28.70
C LYS A 19 -15.17 49.49 27.31
N ASP A 20 -14.84 48.40 26.62
CA ASP A 20 -15.41 48.10 25.29
C ASP A 20 -16.09 46.72 25.26
N GLY A 21 -17.21 46.57 25.98
CA GLY A 21 -17.91 45.29 26.17
C GLY A 21 -18.59 44.70 24.92
N PHE A 22 -18.43 45.31 23.74
CA PHE A 22 -19.12 44.89 22.51
C PHE A 22 -18.19 44.29 21.44
N LEU A 23 -16.92 44.69 21.39
CA LEU A 23 -15.98 44.29 20.33
C LEU A 23 -15.38 42.89 20.52
N PRO A 24 -15.04 42.41 21.74
CA PRO A 24 -14.44 41.08 21.93
C PRO A 24 -15.40 39.92 21.63
N ALA A 25 -16.72 40.14 21.77
CA ALA A 25 -17.75 39.13 21.50
C ALA A 25 -18.26 39.13 20.05
N ALA A 26 -18.10 40.25 19.32
CA ALA A 26 -18.51 40.35 17.91
C ALA A 26 -17.62 39.52 16.98
N PHE A 27 -16.31 39.44 17.28
CA PHE A 27 -15.36 38.66 16.49
C PHE A 27 -15.69 37.14 16.44
N PRO A 28 -15.86 36.43 17.58
CA PRO A 28 -16.22 35.01 17.55
C PRO A 28 -17.60 34.78 16.93
N PHE A 29 -18.56 35.69 17.11
CA PHE A 29 -19.87 35.60 16.48
C PHE A 29 -19.80 35.72 14.95
N LEU A 30 -19.00 36.65 14.43
CA LEU A 30 -18.77 36.79 12.98
C LEU A 30 -18.08 35.56 12.39
N VAL A 31 -17.10 35.00 13.10
CA VAL A 31 -16.43 33.76 12.69
C VAL A 31 -17.41 32.58 12.67
N ALA A 32 -18.27 32.46 13.69
CA ALA A 32 -19.30 31.42 13.73
C ALA A 32 -20.34 31.57 12.60
N MET A 33 -20.79 32.80 12.33
CA MET A 33 -21.71 33.11 11.22
C MET A 33 -21.09 32.79 9.85
N LEU A 34 -19.81 33.16 9.65
CA LEU A 34 -19.05 32.79 8.45
C LEU A 34 -18.92 31.26 8.32
N GLY A 35 -18.60 30.57 9.41
CA GLY A 35 -18.52 29.12 9.44
C GLY A 35 -19.84 28.44 9.07
N LEU A 36 -20.96 28.90 9.66
CA LEU A 36 -22.31 28.40 9.37
C LEU A 36 -22.74 28.71 7.93
N SER A 37 -22.44 29.89 7.42
CA SER A 37 -22.73 30.28 6.03
C SER A 37 -21.94 29.43 5.04
N LEU A 38 -20.64 29.25 5.26
CA LEU A 38 -19.79 28.38 4.44
C LEU A 38 -20.24 26.92 4.51
N TRP A 39 -20.63 26.44 5.70
CA TRP A 39 -21.19 25.10 5.88
C TRP A 39 -22.51 24.91 5.13
N TYR A 40 -23.42 25.89 5.21
CA TYR A 40 -24.68 25.86 4.47
C TYR A 40 -24.47 25.89 2.95
N LEU A 41 -23.57 26.75 2.47
CA LEU A 41 -23.19 26.80 1.05
C LEU A 41 -22.54 25.48 0.61
N PHE A 42 -21.72 24.87 1.45
CA PHE A 42 -21.12 23.56 1.20
C PHE A 42 -22.16 22.44 1.09
N LEU A 43 -23.14 22.41 2.01
CA LEU A 43 -24.26 21.46 1.97
C LEU A 43 -25.08 21.63 0.69
N LYS A 44 -25.31 22.88 0.24
CA LYS A 44 -26.05 23.20 -0.98
C LYS A 44 -25.27 22.92 -2.27
N ALA A 45 -23.94 22.99 -2.22
CA ALA A 45 -23.06 22.71 -3.35
C ALA A 45 -22.92 21.20 -3.65
N ARG A 46 -23.31 20.32 -2.71
CA ARG A 46 -23.34 18.88 -2.99
C ARG A 46 -24.46 18.58 -3.98
N LYS A 47 -24.07 18.03 -5.14
CA LYS A 47 -25.02 17.56 -6.16
C LYS A 47 -25.95 16.50 -5.56
N PRO A 48 -27.23 16.43 -5.96
CA PRO A 48 -28.10 15.34 -5.57
C PRO A 48 -27.48 14.02 -6.04
N MET A 49 -27.08 13.18 -5.09
CA MET A 49 -26.63 11.82 -5.35
C MET A 49 -27.83 10.88 -5.28
N ALA A 50 -27.72 9.74 -5.96
CA ALA A 50 -28.58 8.59 -5.68
C ALA A 50 -28.61 8.34 -4.16
N PRO A 51 -29.71 7.79 -3.61
CA PRO A 51 -29.79 7.52 -2.18
C PRO A 51 -28.58 6.70 -1.73
N LEU A 52 -27.75 7.30 -0.89
CA LEU A 52 -26.57 6.66 -0.33
C LEU A 52 -27.00 5.78 0.85
N PRO A 53 -26.22 4.73 1.19
CA PRO A 53 -26.34 4.04 2.46
C PRO A 53 -26.35 5.03 3.64
N PRO A 54 -26.84 4.67 4.84
CA PRO A 54 -26.66 5.52 6.02
C PRO A 54 -25.18 5.74 6.33
N GLY A 55 -24.84 6.68 7.20
CA GLY A 55 -23.45 6.97 7.51
C GLY A 55 -23.26 8.09 8.53
N PRO A 56 -22.11 8.13 9.23
CA PRO A 56 -21.82 9.21 10.14
C PRO A 56 -21.67 10.55 9.39
N LEU A 57 -22.12 11.62 10.03
CA LEU A 57 -21.94 12.98 9.51
C LEU A 57 -20.49 13.43 9.74
N GLY A 58 -19.82 13.82 8.67
CA GLY A 58 -18.48 14.43 8.72
C GLY A 58 -18.53 15.95 8.79
N LEU A 59 -17.41 16.58 9.14
CA LEU A 59 -17.23 18.04 9.17
C LEU A 59 -17.11 18.67 7.77
N PRO A 60 -17.27 20.00 7.63
CA PRO A 60 -17.09 20.67 6.33
C PRO A 60 -15.69 20.42 5.81
N ILE A 61 -15.57 20.20 4.49
CA ILE A 61 -14.30 20.06 3.76
C ILE A 61 -13.52 18.78 4.11
N VAL A 62 -13.33 18.44 5.39
CA VAL A 62 -12.52 17.29 5.84
C VAL A 62 -13.31 16.00 6.03
N GLY A 63 -14.63 16.07 6.06
CA GLY A 63 -15.47 14.90 6.26
C GLY A 63 -15.25 14.26 7.63
N TYR A 64 -15.19 12.94 7.67
CA TYR A 64 -15.07 12.15 8.90
C TYR A 64 -13.61 11.93 9.35
N LEU A 65 -12.62 12.48 8.62
CA LEU A 65 -11.19 12.30 8.93
C LEU A 65 -10.81 12.60 10.39
N PRO A 66 -11.27 13.71 11.02
CA PRO A 66 -10.86 14.03 12.39
C PRO A 66 -11.31 13.02 13.44
N PHE A 67 -12.26 12.14 13.09
CA PHE A 67 -12.83 11.14 13.99
C PHE A 67 -12.27 9.73 13.79
N LEU A 68 -11.53 9.49 12.69
CA LEU A 68 -11.02 8.15 12.38
C LEU A 68 -9.75 7.74 13.14
N GLY A 69 -9.04 8.71 13.73
CA GLY A 69 -7.69 8.45 14.23
C GLY A 69 -6.73 8.05 13.10
N PHE A 70 -5.49 7.70 13.46
CA PHE A 70 -4.47 7.23 12.51
C PHE A 70 -4.10 5.76 12.69
N ASP A 71 -4.48 5.16 13.81
CA ASP A 71 -4.15 3.79 14.19
C ASP A 71 -5.40 2.91 14.18
N ASN A 72 -5.25 1.64 13.85
CA ASN A 72 -6.31 0.62 13.92
C ASN A 72 -7.64 1.00 13.23
N LEU A 73 -7.57 1.62 12.04
CA LEU A 73 -8.75 2.05 11.27
C LEU A 73 -9.81 0.95 11.06
N HIS A 74 -9.38 -0.30 10.93
CA HIS A 74 -10.27 -1.44 10.80
C HIS A 74 -11.15 -1.67 12.04
N LEU A 75 -10.66 -1.35 13.26
CA LEU A 75 -11.45 -1.39 14.49
C LEU A 75 -12.48 -0.26 14.53
N VAL A 76 -12.08 0.96 14.16
CA VAL A 76 -13.00 2.11 14.07
C VAL A 76 -14.13 1.83 13.07
N PHE A 77 -13.81 1.21 11.92
CA PHE A 77 -14.83 0.78 10.98
C PHE A 77 -15.71 -0.36 11.53
N THR A 78 -15.16 -1.25 12.36
CA THR A 78 -15.95 -2.29 13.04
C THR A 78 -16.93 -1.69 14.05
N GLU A 79 -16.51 -0.68 14.82
CA GLU A 79 -17.41 0.04 15.75
C GLU A 79 -18.54 0.76 14.99
N LEU A 80 -18.21 1.45 13.90
CA LEU A 80 -19.22 2.10 13.05
C LEU A 80 -20.18 1.09 12.42
N ALA A 81 -19.67 -0.09 12.02
CA ALA A 81 -20.51 -1.17 11.52
C ALA A 81 -21.54 -1.61 12.57
N GLY A 82 -21.20 -1.62 13.86
CA GLY A 82 -22.16 -1.88 14.95
C GLY A 82 -23.38 -0.95 14.99
N VAL A 83 -23.29 0.24 14.37
CA VAL A 83 -24.37 1.23 14.31
C VAL A 83 -25.08 1.23 12.94
N TYR A 84 -24.33 1.07 11.85
CA TYR A 84 -24.81 1.31 10.48
C TYR A 84 -24.84 0.07 9.57
N VAL A 85 -24.61 -1.14 10.09
CA VAL A 85 -24.67 -2.41 9.33
C VAL A 85 -25.97 -2.55 8.52
N PRO A 86 -25.94 -3.20 7.34
CA PRO A 86 -24.82 -3.98 6.77
C PRO A 86 -23.88 -3.21 5.83
N ILE A 87 -24.21 -1.97 5.50
CA ILE A 87 -23.47 -1.12 4.57
C ILE A 87 -23.66 0.34 4.96
N TYR A 88 -22.57 1.10 4.99
CA TYR A 88 -22.62 2.51 5.33
C TYR A 88 -21.61 3.31 4.54
N ASN A 89 -21.79 4.62 4.49
CA ASN A 89 -20.88 5.53 3.82
C ASN A 89 -20.24 6.52 4.81
N LEU A 90 -19.05 7.01 4.47
CA LEU A 90 -18.44 8.14 5.12
C LEU A 90 -17.62 8.95 4.11
N TRP A 91 -17.44 10.23 4.39
CA TRP A 91 -16.69 11.12 3.51
C TRP A 91 -15.29 11.35 4.07
N LEU A 92 -14.25 11.12 3.27
CA LEU A 92 -12.87 11.49 3.59
C LEU A 92 -12.47 12.67 2.72
N GLY A 93 -12.49 13.87 3.29
CA GLY A 93 -12.43 15.08 2.48
C GLY A 93 -13.59 15.13 1.48
N ASN A 94 -13.24 15.10 0.18
CA ASN A 94 -14.20 15.04 -0.92
C ASN A 94 -14.38 13.61 -1.50
N LYS A 95 -13.75 12.59 -0.92
CA LYS A 95 -13.90 11.19 -1.36
C LYS A 95 -15.02 10.50 -0.59
N LEU A 96 -15.95 9.89 -1.32
CA LEU A 96 -16.98 9.03 -0.75
C LEU A 96 -16.40 7.63 -0.55
N ILE A 97 -16.40 7.14 0.68
CA ILE A 97 -16.01 5.78 1.02
C ILE A 97 -17.26 5.02 1.44
N VAL A 98 -17.45 3.85 0.86
CA VAL A 98 -18.51 2.91 1.25
C VAL A 98 -17.86 1.73 1.95
N VAL A 99 -18.30 1.45 3.17
CA VAL A 99 -17.82 0.32 3.97
C VAL A 99 -18.90 -0.76 3.98
N ILE A 100 -18.46 -1.98 3.70
CA ILE A 100 -19.31 -3.16 3.65
C ILE A 100 -18.81 -4.14 4.71
N SER A 101 -19.72 -4.55 5.60
CA SER A 101 -19.40 -5.42 6.74
C SER A 101 -20.29 -6.67 6.79
N SER A 102 -20.89 -7.04 5.65
CA SER A 102 -21.72 -8.25 5.50
C SER A 102 -21.15 -9.19 4.44
N PRO A 103 -20.99 -10.50 4.72
CA PRO A 103 -20.54 -11.48 3.74
C PRO A 103 -21.40 -11.53 2.47
N SER A 104 -22.72 -11.33 2.58
CA SER A 104 -23.61 -11.35 1.42
C SER A 104 -23.33 -10.19 0.47
N LEU A 105 -23.13 -8.98 1.02
CA LEU A 105 -22.81 -7.79 0.25
C LEU A 105 -21.38 -7.82 -0.30
N VAL A 106 -20.43 -8.38 0.46
CA VAL A 106 -19.07 -8.61 -0.05
C VAL A 106 -19.13 -9.51 -1.29
N LYS A 107 -19.91 -10.60 -1.27
CA LYS A 107 -20.11 -11.47 -2.45
C LYS A 107 -20.69 -10.68 -3.64
N GLU A 108 -21.66 -9.81 -3.40
CA GLU A 108 -22.23 -8.98 -4.47
C GLU A 108 -21.17 -8.10 -5.13
N VAL A 109 -20.23 -7.55 -4.35
CA VAL A 109 -19.16 -6.67 -4.85
C VAL A 109 -18.02 -7.43 -5.50
N VAL A 110 -17.51 -8.49 -4.87
CA VAL A 110 -16.28 -9.17 -5.32
C VAL A 110 -16.53 -10.32 -6.30
N ARG A 111 -17.80 -10.68 -6.54
CA ARG A 111 -18.18 -11.79 -7.42
C ARG A 111 -19.31 -11.44 -8.38
N ASP A 112 -20.47 -11.04 -7.85
CA ASP A 112 -21.66 -10.92 -8.70
C ASP A 112 -21.64 -9.65 -9.58
N ASN A 113 -20.94 -8.59 -9.13
CA ASN A 113 -20.72 -7.34 -9.86
C ASN A 113 -19.23 -6.95 -9.93
N ASP A 114 -18.34 -7.94 -9.90
CA ASP A 114 -16.88 -7.76 -9.78
C ASP A 114 -16.31 -6.73 -10.75
N ILE A 115 -16.68 -6.77 -12.04
CA ILE A 115 -16.19 -5.83 -13.07
C ILE A 115 -16.49 -4.37 -12.70
N ALA A 116 -17.67 -4.08 -12.13
CA ALA A 116 -18.05 -2.72 -11.77
C ALA A 116 -17.20 -2.15 -10.61
N PHE A 117 -16.65 -3.03 -9.76
CA PHE A 117 -15.84 -2.69 -8.60
C PHE A 117 -14.36 -3.03 -8.78
N SER A 118 -13.92 -3.32 -10.01
CA SER A 118 -12.53 -3.72 -10.30
C SER A 118 -11.58 -2.56 -10.65
N GLU A 119 -12.10 -1.33 -10.69
CA GLU A 119 -11.26 -0.13 -10.84
C GLU A 119 -10.51 0.20 -9.54
N ARG A 120 -9.27 0.69 -9.66
CA ARG A 120 -8.40 0.96 -8.51
C ARG A 120 -8.01 2.44 -8.45
N GLU A 121 -8.26 3.06 -7.31
CA GLU A 121 -7.68 4.36 -6.96
C GLU A 121 -6.37 4.16 -6.20
N SER A 122 -5.27 4.05 -6.93
CA SER A 122 -3.96 3.74 -6.34
C SER A 122 -3.33 4.96 -5.66
N PRO A 123 -2.86 4.84 -4.41
CA PRO A 123 -2.21 5.95 -3.71
C PRO A 123 -0.89 6.32 -4.40
N ILE A 124 -0.44 7.56 -4.26
CA ILE A 124 0.80 8.03 -4.90
C ILE A 124 2.01 7.15 -4.57
N ALA A 125 2.07 6.60 -3.36
CA ALA A 125 3.10 5.65 -2.94
C ALA A 125 3.11 4.39 -3.82
N ALA A 126 1.93 3.79 -4.06
CA ALA A 126 1.80 2.63 -4.93
C ALA A 126 2.18 2.98 -6.38
N GLN A 127 1.69 4.11 -6.91
CA GLN A 127 2.03 4.55 -8.26
C GLN A 127 3.54 4.70 -8.46
N ILE A 128 4.26 5.19 -7.45
CA ILE A 128 5.72 5.36 -7.53
C ILE A 128 6.41 4.00 -7.54
N ILE A 129 6.19 3.15 -6.52
CA ILE A 129 6.95 1.91 -6.35
C ILE A 129 6.67 0.88 -7.46
N THR A 130 5.49 0.95 -8.09
CA THR A 130 5.05 0.05 -9.16
C THR A 130 5.27 0.60 -10.57
N PHE A 131 6.13 1.61 -10.72
CA PHE A 131 6.49 2.20 -12.01
C PHE A 131 5.28 2.78 -12.78
N GLY A 132 4.38 3.44 -12.07
CA GLY A 132 3.14 4.02 -12.61
C GLY A 132 2.04 2.97 -12.74
N THR A 133 1.76 2.22 -11.67
CA THR A 133 0.73 1.16 -11.62
C THR A 133 0.90 0.14 -12.75
N ASN A 134 2.15 -0.24 -13.02
CA ASN A 134 2.49 -1.23 -14.02
C ASN A 134 2.56 -2.66 -13.44
N ASP A 135 2.17 -2.83 -12.18
CA ASP A 135 2.03 -4.09 -11.46
C ASP A 135 0.64 -4.74 -11.64
N ILE A 136 0.26 -5.70 -10.79
CA ILE A 136 -1.02 -6.41 -10.85
C ILE A 136 -1.99 -5.95 -9.74
N ALA A 137 -1.46 -5.60 -8.56
CA ALA A 137 -2.23 -5.25 -7.38
C ALA A 137 -2.82 -3.84 -7.44
N PHE A 138 -2.15 -2.89 -8.09
CA PHE A 138 -2.54 -1.48 -8.16
C PHE A 138 -2.88 -0.99 -9.57
N ASP A 139 -2.74 -1.83 -10.59
CA ASP A 139 -3.22 -1.52 -11.94
C ASP A 139 -4.74 -1.72 -12.03
N SER A 140 -5.40 -0.84 -12.78
CA SER A 140 -6.86 -0.83 -12.94
C SER A 140 -7.31 -1.88 -13.93
N TYR A 141 -8.48 -2.48 -13.72
CA TYR A 141 -9.05 -3.46 -14.64
C TYR A 141 -9.28 -2.90 -16.05
N SER A 142 -9.62 -1.62 -16.17
CA SER A 142 -9.74 -0.90 -17.43
C SER A 142 -8.42 -0.78 -18.23
N SER A 143 -7.26 -0.99 -17.60
CA SER A 143 -5.96 -1.02 -18.28
C SER A 143 -5.93 -2.15 -19.31
N PRO A 144 -5.57 -1.89 -20.59
CA PRO A 144 -5.52 -2.91 -21.63
C PRO A 144 -4.62 -4.10 -21.26
N SER A 145 -3.61 -3.87 -20.42
CA SER A 145 -2.59 -4.86 -20.04
C SER A 145 -2.92 -5.65 -18.78
N TRP A 146 -3.88 -5.23 -17.95
CA TRP A 146 -4.11 -5.82 -16.62
C TRP A 146 -4.44 -7.31 -16.71
N LYS A 147 -5.40 -7.68 -17.57
CA LYS A 147 -5.81 -9.08 -17.76
C LYS A 147 -4.66 -9.95 -18.22
N HIS A 148 -3.79 -9.40 -19.08
CA HIS A 148 -2.63 -10.11 -19.59
C HIS A 148 -1.61 -10.38 -18.47
N LYS A 149 -1.25 -9.36 -17.69
CA LYS A 149 -0.36 -9.50 -16.52
C LYS A 149 -0.93 -10.49 -15.50
N ARG A 150 -2.24 -10.42 -15.21
CA ARG A 150 -2.93 -11.35 -14.31
C ARG A 150 -2.90 -12.78 -14.83
N LYS A 151 -3.06 -12.98 -16.15
CA LYS A 151 -2.98 -14.29 -16.80
C LYS A 151 -1.58 -14.89 -16.66
N ILE A 152 -0.53 -14.11 -16.92
CA ILE A 152 0.86 -14.56 -16.76
C ILE A 152 1.11 -15.03 -15.33
N LEU A 153 0.74 -14.22 -14.34
CA LEU A 153 0.91 -14.59 -12.94
C LEU A 153 0.16 -15.88 -12.59
N ALA A 154 -1.11 -16.00 -12.96
CA ALA A 154 -1.95 -17.12 -12.56
C ALA A 154 -1.68 -18.41 -13.35
N SER A 155 -1.47 -18.30 -14.66
CA SER A 155 -1.40 -19.44 -15.58
C SER A 155 0.01 -19.94 -15.80
N ASP A 156 0.98 -19.04 -15.73
CA ASP A 156 2.37 -19.39 -15.99
C ASP A 156 3.07 -19.50 -14.64
N MET A 157 3.23 -18.40 -13.89
CA MET A 157 4.05 -18.37 -12.67
C MET A 157 3.50 -19.22 -11.52
N LEU A 158 2.20 -19.12 -11.21
CA LEU A 158 1.55 -19.83 -10.11
C LEU A 158 0.85 -21.13 -10.54
N SER A 159 1.21 -21.65 -11.71
CA SER A 159 0.68 -22.94 -12.19
C SER A 159 1.13 -24.08 -11.29
N SER A 160 0.33 -25.15 -11.23
CA SER A 160 0.70 -26.37 -10.49
C SER A 160 2.04 -26.94 -10.96
N ALA A 161 2.36 -26.83 -12.25
CA ALA A 161 3.64 -27.26 -12.81
C ALA A 161 4.82 -26.47 -12.23
N ASN A 162 4.74 -25.13 -12.24
CA ASN A 162 5.81 -24.28 -11.71
C ASN A 162 5.90 -24.31 -10.19
N LEU A 163 4.77 -24.42 -9.49
CA LEU A 163 4.76 -24.65 -8.04
C LEU A 163 5.45 -25.97 -7.68
N ASN A 164 5.20 -27.05 -8.43
CA ASN A 164 5.88 -28.33 -8.21
C ASN A 164 7.37 -28.28 -8.57
N ALA A 165 7.74 -27.59 -9.64
CA ALA A 165 9.14 -27.41 -10.03
C ALA A 165 9.95 -26.67 -8.94
N CYS A 166 9.32 -25.77 -8.17
CA CYS A 166 9.95 -25.07 -7.05
C CYS A 166 9.84 -25.81 -5.71
N TYR A 167 9.37 -27.07 -5.67
CA TYR A 167 9.16 -27.81 -4.42
C TYR A 167 10.47 -28.02 -3.65
N ASP A 168 11.51 -28.49 -4.32
CA ASP A 168 12.80 -28.80 -3.68
C ASP A 168 13.44 -27.56 -3.07
N LEU A 169 13.38 -26.43 -3.79
CA LEU A 169 13.86 -25.14 -3.28
C LEU A 169 13.09 -24.68 -2.03
N ARG A 170 11.76 -24.80 -2.03
CA ARG A 170 10.96 -24.47 -0.84
C ARG A 170 11.32 -25.36 0.34
N ARG A 171 11.46 -26.67 0.09
CA ARG A 171 11.83 -27.65 1.11
C ARG A 171 13.21 -27.34 1.68
N GLU A 172 14.19 -27.05 0.83
CA GLU A 172 15.54 -26.66 1.22
C GLU A 172 15.52 -25.45 2.16
N LYS A 173 14.88 -24.33 1.75
CA LYS A 173 14.82 -23.11 2.57
C LYS A 173 14.08 -23.29 3.90
N VAL A 174 13.05 -24.12 3.93
CA VAL A 174 12.38 -24.47 5.20
C VAL A 174 13.29 -25.33 6.10
N MET A 175 14.04 -26.27 5.52
CA MET A 175 14.96 -27.10 6.32
C MET A 175 16.15 -26.29 6.85
N GLU A 176 16.65 -25.29 6.11
CA GLU A 176 17.62 -24.30 6.61
C GLU A 176 17.05 -23.55 7.82
N MET A 177 15.84 -23.00 7.70
CA MET A 177 15.15 -22.31 8.79
C MET A 177 14.99 -23.19 10.03
N VAL A 178 14.62 -24.46 9.85
CA VAL A 178 14.50 -25.42 10.95
C VAL A 178 15.88 -25.70 11.58
N GLY A 179 16.93 -25.81 10.77
CA GLY A 179 18.31 -25.91 11.24
C GLY A 179 18.70 -24.74 12.14
N ASP A 180 18.44 -23.52 11.70
CA ASP A 180 18.71 -22.29 12.48
C ASP A 180 18.02 -22.30 13.86
N VAL A 181 16.78 -22.83 13.92
CA VAL A 181 16.06 -23.01 15.19
C VAL A 181 16.75 -24.02 16.09
N TYR A 182 17.16 -25.18 15.54
CA TYR A 182 17.85 -26.23 16.31
C TYR A 182 19.21 -25.75 16.85
N GLU A 183 19.95 -24.96 16.08
CA GLU A 183 21.24 -24.40 16.52
C GLU A 183 21.10 -23.35 17.62
N ASN A 184 19.91 -22.76 17.76
CA ASN A 184 19.61 -21.72 18.74
C ASN A 184 18.67 -22.20 19.86
N VAL A 185 18.58 -23.50 20.10
CA VAL A 185 17.84 -24.07 21.25
C VAL A 185 18.28 -23.41 22.56
N GLY A 186 17.29 -23.00 23.35
CA GLY A 186 17.50 -22.31 24.63
C GLY A 186 17.73 -20.80 24.52
N LYS A 187 17.73 -20.23 23.31
CA LYS A 187 17.77 -18.79 23.07
C LYS A 187 16.41 -18.26 22.62
N LEU A 188 16.20 -16.96 22.81
CA LEU A 188 15.05 -16.26 22.25
C LEU A 188 15.21 -16.15 20.73
N ILE A 189 14.16 -16.52 20.00
CA ILE A 189 14.10 -16.46 18.53
C ILE A 189 12.99 -15.48 18.14
N ASP A 190 13.33 -14.51 17.30
CA ASP A 190 12.36 -13.66 16.63
C ASP A 190 11.82 -14.41 15.41
N VAL A 191 10.61 -14.96 15.55
CA VAL A 191 9.97 -15.78 14.51
C VAL A 191 9.62 -14.94 13.27
N GLY A 192 9.19 -13.70 13.46
CA GLY A 192 8.88 -12.79 12.35
C GLY A 192 10.11 -12.50 11.51
N GLU A 193 11.24 -12.20 12.17
CA GLU A 193 12.52 -11.99 11.48
C GLU A 193 13.03 -13.25 10.78
N LEU A 194 12.94 -14.41 11.44
CA LEU A 194 13.35 -15.68 10.86
C LEU A 194 12.52 -16.00 9.60
N ALA A 195 11.19 -15.90 9.70
CA ALA A 195 10.29 -16.12 8.57
C ALA A 195 10.54 -15.13 7.43
N PHE A 196 10.73 -13.84 7.73
CA PHE A 196 11.00 -12.81 6.73
C PHE A 196 12.28 -13.10 5.94
N ARG A 197 13.38 -13.46 6.62
CA ARG A 197 14.65 -13.81 5.97
C ARG A 197 14.52 -15.04 5.08
N THR A 198 13.91 -16.11 5.59
CA THR A 198 13.68 -17.35 4.83
C THR A 198 12.84 -17.09 3.59
N LEU A 199 11.75 -16.32 3.72
CA LEU A 199 10.86 -16.00 2.60
C LEU A 199 11.50 -15.07 1.57
N THR A 200 12.29 -14.08 2.02
CA THR A 200 13.04 -13.20 1.11
C THR A 200 14.01 -14.00 0.27
N SER A 201 14.76 -14.91 0.90
CA SER A 201 15.70 -15.81 0.22
C SER A 201 14.97 -16.72 -0.76
N LEU A 202 13.87 -17.35 -0.33
CA LEU A 202 13.08 -18.24 -1.16
C LEU A 202 12.48 -17.51 -2.39
N ILE A 203 11.79 -16.40 -2.18
CA ILE A 203 11.16 -15.62 -3.25
C ILE A 203 12.23 -15.07 -4.20
N GLY A 204 13.36 -14.58 -3.69
CA GLY A 204 14.47 -14.14 -4.52
C GLY A 204 15.00 -15.25 -5.43
N ASN A 205 15.25 -16.44 -4.88
CA ASN A 205 15.69 -17.60 -5.65
C ASN A 205 14.68 -18.02 -6.73
N MET A 206 13.38 -17.97 -6.43
CA MET A 206 12.33 -18.26 -7.42
C MET A 206 12.23 -17.19 -8.51
N VAL A 207 12.49 -15.92 -8.17
CA VAL A 207 12.30 -14.81 -9.11
C VAL A 207 13.50 -14.64 -10.05
N TRP A 208 14.73 -14.66 -9.53
CA TRP A 208 15.95 -14.39 -10.30
C TRP A 208 17.00 -15.51 -10.26
N GLY A 209 16.61 -16.73 -9.85
CA GLY A 209 17.31 -17.96 -10.23
C GLY A 209 18.55 -18.34 -9.42
N GLY A 210 18.86 -17.63 -8.35
CA GLY A 210 19.96 -17.99 -7.45
C GLY A 210 20.15 -17.01 -6.30
N GLU A 211 20.97 -17.46 -5.33
CA GLU A 211 21.49 -16.60 -4.28
C GLU A 211 22.33 -15.51 -4.94
N ILE A 212 21.96 -14.25 -4.72
CA ILE A 212 22.80 -13.10 -5.05
C ILE A 212 24.16 -13.40 -4.41
N GLN A 213 25.25 -13.44 -5.18
CA GLN A 213 26.56 -13.81 -4.64
C GLN A 213 27.36 -12.56 -4.21
N GLY A 214 28.26 -12.72 -3.24
CA GLY A 214 29.22 -11.69 -2.83
C GLY A 214 28.68 -10.60 -1.89
N GLU A 215 29.39 -9.46 -1.82
CA GLU A 215 29.01 -8.27 -1.02
C GLU A 215 27.61 -7.73 -1.35
N GLN A 216 27.16 -7.89 -2.60
CA GLN A 216 25.79 -7.56 -3.00
C GLN A 216 24.75 -8.35 -2.19
N ARG A 217 25.02 -9.60 -1.79
CA ARG A 217 24.07 -10.44 -1.03
C ARG A 217 23.77 -9.87 0.34
N THR A 218 24.82 -9.58 1.11
CA THR A 218 24.69 -9.09 2.49
C THR A 218 24.16 -7.66 2.53
N ILE A 219 24.49 -6.84 1.53
CA ILE A 219 23.91 -5.51 1.36
C ILE A 219 22.44 -5.62 0.95
N VAL A 220 22.10 -6.48 -0.01
CA VAL A 220 20.71 -6.73 -0.44
C VAL A 220 19.88 -7.32 0.69
N GLU A 221 20.29 -8.38 1.36
CA GLU A 221 19.52 -9.02 2.43
C GLU A 221 19.31 -8.08 3.64
N SER A 222 20.33 -7.33 4.06
CA SER A 222 20.21 -6.41 5.20
C SER A 222 19.46 -5.11 4.86
N GLN A 223 19.59 -4.59 3.64
CA GLN A 223 18.86 -3.40 3.20
C GLN A 223 17.43 -3.71 2.77
N PHE A 224 17.15 -4.91 2.26
CA PHE A 224 15.81 -5.28 1.78
C PHE A 224 14.82 -5.30 2.92
N LYS A 225 15.12 -5.89 4.08
CA LYS A 225 14.18 -5.82 5.21
C LYS A 225 13.76 -4.39 5.53
N LYS A 226 14.74 -3.49 5.63
CA LYS A 226 14.48 -2.08 5.91
C LYS A 226 13.69 -1.41 4.78
N ILE A 227 14.08 -1.64 3.53
CA ILE A 227 13.39 -1.10 2.35
C ILE A 227 11.93 -1.58 2.32
N PHE A 228 11.68 -2.87 2.54
CA PHE A 228 10.33 -3.45 2.51
C PHE A 228 9.47 -2.91 3.64
N ALA A 229 10.02 -2.82 4.85
CA ALA A 229 9.35 -2.18 5.96
C ALA A 229 9.00 -0.72 5.64
N GLU A 230 9.92 0.05 5.04
CA GLU A 230 9.64 1.43 4.62
C GLU A 230 8.60 1.51 3.49
N ILE A 231 8.61 0.58 2.53
CA ILE A 231 7.57 0.45 1.49
C ILE A 231 6.21 0.28 2.16
N MET A 232 6.09 -0.65 3.11
CA MET A 232 4.82 -0.93 3.79
C MET A 232 4.36 0.23 4.66
N VAL A 233 5.29 0.93 5.32
CA VAL A 233 4.96 2.17 6.05
C VAL A 233 4.38 3.21 5.09
N PHE A 234 4.99 3.44 3.93
CA PHE A 234 4.48 4.44 2.98
C PHE A 234 3.20 4.01 2.26
N LEU A 235 3.00 2.72 2.00
CA LEU A 235 1.77 2.18 1.41
C LEU A 235 0.60 2.18 2.40
N GLY A 236 0.85 1.85 3.67
CA GLY A 236 -0.19 1.73 4.70
C GLY A 236 -0.57 3.04 5.38
N LYS A 237 0.28 4.07 5.31
CA LYS A 237 0.04 5.35 5.97
C LYS A 237 -1.04 6.16 5.24
N PRO A 238 -2.11 6.62 5.93
CA PRO A 238 -3.07 7.54 5.34
C PRO A 238 -2.39 8.81 4.83
N ASN A 239 -2.61 9.15 3.56
CA ASN A 239 -1.96 10.28 2.91
C ASN A 239 -2.95 11.41 2.61
N ILE A 240 -2.71 12.57 3.21
CA ILE A 240 -3.47 13.81 3.00
C ILE A 240 -3.43 14.23 1.53
N SER A 241 -2.30 14.04 0.84
CA SER A 241 -2.17 14.37 -0.58
C SER A 241 -3.08 13.52 -1.48
N ASP A 242 -3.32 12.25 -1.11
CA ASP A 242 -4.21 11.35 -1.85
C ASP A 242 -5.69 11.70 -1.60
N ILE A 243 -6.01 12.35 -0.47
CA ILE A 243 -7.37 12.78 -0.12
C ILE A 243 -7.69 14.19 -0.64
N PHE A 244 -6.71 15.10 -0.64
CA PHE A 244 -6.83 16.49 -1.07
C PHE A 244 -5.85 16.81 -2.20
N PRO A 245 -6.18 16.49 -3.46
CA PRO A 245 -5.29 16.69 -4.60
C PRO A 245 -4.81 18.14 -4.79
N SER A 246 -5.59 19.14 -4.36
CA SER A 246 -5.23 20.56 -4.46
C SER A 246 -4.00 20.96 -3.65
N ILE A 247 -3.65 20.20 -2.60
CA ILE A 247 -2.46 20.43 -1.77
C ILE A 247 -1.41 19.33 -1.95
N ALA A 248 -1.60 18.41 -2.89
CA ALA A 248 -0.72 17.26 -3.08
C ALA A 248 0.74 17.67 -3.35
N TRP A 249 0.95 18.79 -4.05
CA TRP A 249 2.25 19.35 -4.40
C TRP A 249 3.14 19.68 -3.19
N PHE A 250 2.57 19.88 -2.00
CA PHE A 250 3.35 20.14 -0.79
C PHE A 250 3.99 18.87 -0.19
N ASP A 251 3.46 17.68 -0.50
CA ASP A 251 3.90 16.41 0.09
C ASP A 251 4.11 16.53 1.61
N ILE A 252 3.07 16.99 2.31
CA ILE A 252 3.10 17.39 3.73
C ILE A 252 3.66 16.26 4.62
N GLN A 253 3.32 15.01 4.30
CA GLN A 253 3.75 13.84 5.05
C GLN A 253 5.05 13.20 4.53
N GLY A 254 5.63 13.73 3.45
CA GLY A 254 6.88 13.24 2.87
C GLY A 254 6.77 11.88 2.16
N ILE A 255 5.55 11.40 1.89
CA ILE A 255 5.29 10.07 1.35
C ILE A 255 5.78 9.97 -0.09
N GLU A 256 5.51 10.99 -0.90
CA GLU A 256 5.93 11.00 -2.30
C GLU A 256 7.46 11.01 -2.41
N ARG A 257 8.13 11.90 -1.67
CA ARG A 257 9.59 12.00 -1.66
C ARG A 257 10.25 10.75 -1.07
N GLY A 258 9.69 10.19 0.02
CA GLY A 258 10.17 8.97 0.64
C GLY A 258 10.11 7.79 -0.32
N MET A 259 8.96 7.58 -0.95
CA MET A 259 8.79 6.47 -1.88
C MET A 259 9.64 6.63 -3.15
N LYS A 260 9.90 7.85 -3.63
CA LYS A 260 10.82 8.09 -4.77
C LYS A 260 12.25 7.65 -4.45
N LYS A 261 12.73 7.89 -3.22
CA LYS A 261 14.06 7.44 -2.78
C LYS A 261 14.13 5.91 -2.75
N ILE A 262 13.13 5.26 -2.18
CA ILE A 262 13.06 3.80 -2.15
C ILE A 262 13.02 3.21 -3.55
N ARG A 263 12.15 3.75 -4.41
CA ARG A 263 12.04 3.34 -5.81
C ARG A 263 13.38 3.44 -6.53
N GLN A 264 14.17 4.47 -6.27
CA GLN A 264 15.50 4.60 -6.87
C GLN A 264 16.41 3.42 -6.49
N SER A 265 16.55 3.13 -5.19
CA SER A 265 17.37 1.99 -4.73
C SER A 265 16.87 0.66 -5.26
N PHE A 266 15.54 0.46 -5.29
CA PHE A 266 14.96 -0.77 -5.82
C PHE A 266 15.15 -0.89 -7.35
N ASN A 267 15.06 0.23 -8.07
CA ASN A 267 15.28 0.25 -9.51
C ASN A 267 16.74 -0.06 -9.86
N GLU A 268 17.72 0.48 -9.13
CA GLU A 268 19.14 0.17 -9.31
C GLU A 268 19.42 -1.34 -9.12
N PHE A 269 18.80 -1.95 -8.10
CA PHE A 269 18.86 -3.39 -7.90
C PHE A 269 18.25 -4.17 -9.07
N LEU A 270 17.02 -3.83 -9.49
CA LEU A 270 16.35 -4.51 -10.60
C LEU A 270 17.13 -4.37 -11.90
N ASP A 271 17.67 -3.19 -12.20
CA ASP A 271 18.50 -2.94 -13.37
C ASP A 271 19.76 -3.83 -13.35
N SER A 272 20.45 -3.92 -12.21
CA SER A 272 21.61 -4.80 -12.06
C SER A 272 21.27 -6.27 -12.36
N VAL A 273 20.17 -6.79 -11.79
CA VAL A 273 19.77 -8.19 -11.97
C VAL A 273 19.31 -8.46 -13.41
N ILE A 274 18.56 -7.53 -14.01
CA ILE A 274 18.10 -7.63 -15.40
C ILE A 274 19.28 -7.61 -16.36
N GLU A 275 20.23 -6.68 -16.19
CA GLU A 275 21.41 -6.57 -17.04
C GLU A 275 22.31 -7.80 -16.95
N GLU A 276 22.52 -8.32 -15.74
CA GLU A 276 23.30 -9.55 -15.54
C GLU A 276 22.65 -10.72 -16.27
N ARG A 277 21.30 -10.80 -16.23
CA ARG A 277 20.57 -11.85 -16.93
C ARG A 277 20.71 -11.76 -18.44
N ILE A 278 20.52 -10.56 -19.00
CA ILE A 278 20.64 -10.32 -20.45
C ILE A 278 22.06 -10.67 -20.94
N LYS A 279 23.11 -10.39 -20.16
CA LYS A 279 24.50 -10.73 -20.50
C LYS A 279 24.78 -12.24 -20.51
N LYS A 280 24.05 -13.03 -19.72
CA LYS A 280 24.24 -14.49 -19.56
C LYS A 280 23.49 -15.34 -20.58
N GLU A 281 22.80 -14.75 -21.57
CA GLU A 281 22.00 -15.46 -22.58
C GLU A 281 22.77 -16.44 -23.50
N THR A 282 24.08 -16.63 -23.31
CA THR A 282 24.93 -17.52 -24.09
C THR A 282 25.12 -18.95 -23.52
N GLY A 283 24.36 -19.36 -22.49
CA GLY A 283 24.47 -20.70 -21.86
C GLY A 283 23.14 -21.33 -21.40
N GLU A 284 23.21 -22.53 -20.79
CA GLU A 284 22.03 -23.26 -20.24
C GLU A 284 21.24 -22.38 -19.25
N GLN A 285 20.06 -21.93 -19.68
CA GLN A 285 19.22 -21.01 -18.93
C GLN A 285 18.45 -21.75 -17.84
N LYS A 286 18.58 -21.32 -16.58
CA LYS A 286 17.59 -21.64 -15.55
C LYS A 286 16.27 -20.95 -15.89
N SER A 287 15.20 -21.73 -16.00
CA SER A 287 13.85 -21.20 -16.17
C SER A 287 13.35 -20.64 -14.83
N ASP A 288 13.41 -19.32 -14.68
CA ASP A 288 12.82 -18.59 -13.55
C ASP A 288 11.86 -17.49 -14.03
N VAL A 289 11.22 -16.82 -13.06
CA VAL A 289 10.22 -15.78 -13.33
C VAL A 289 10.81 -14.64 -14.17
N LEU A 290 12.03 -14.20 -13.85
CA LEU A 290 12.69 -13.12 -14.58
C LEU A 290 12.94 -13.52 -16.03
N GLN A 291 13.46 -14.73 -16.29
CA GLN A 291 13.69 -15.22 -17.65
C GLN A 291 12.39 -15.24 -18.45
N MET A 292 11.33 -15.79 -17.86
CA MET A 292 10.00 -15.84 -18.49
C MET A 292 9.49 -14.44 -18.87
N LEU A 293 9.63 -13.47 -17.97
CA LEU A 293 9.22 -12.07 -18.24
C LEU A 293 10.07 -11.42 -19.35
N LEU A 294 11.37 -11.69 -19.38
CA LEU A 294 12.26 -11.19 -20.43
C LEU A 294 11.98 -11.83 -21.79
N ASP A 295 11.61 -13.10 -21.84
CA ASP A 295 11.23 -13.76 -23.10
C ASP A 295 9.91 -13.20 -23.65
N LEU A 296 8.97 -12.82 -22.78
CA LEU A 296 7.78 -12.07 -23.16
C LEU A 296 8.10 -10.65 -23.66
N HIS A 297 9.16 -10.01 -23.14
CA HIS A 297 9.61 -8.70 -23.60
C HIS A 297 10.16 -8.72 -25.03
N LYS A 298 10.98 -9.73 -25.36
CA LYS A 298 11.67 -9.83 -26.66
C LYS A 298 10.73 -9.86 -27.85
N ASN A 299 9.53 -10.39 -27.69
CA ASN A 299 8.52 -10.48 -28.74
C ASN A 299 7.72 -9.17 -28.86
N GLN A 300 8.39 -8.05 -29.18
CA GLN A 300 7.80 -6.70 -29.19
C GLN A 300 6.61 -6.54 -30.14
N ASP A 301 6.54 -7.32 -31.21
CA ASP A 301 5.43 -7.30 -32.18
C ASP A 301 4.20 -8.08 -31.68
N SER A 302 4.30 -8.80 -30.56
CA SER A 302 3.17 -9.51 -29.99
C SER A 302 2.27 -8.57 -29.18
N PRO A 303 0.94 -8.69 -29.29
CA PRO A 303 0.01 -8.03 -28.35
C PRO A 303 0.20 -8.49 -26.89
N SER A 304 1.02 -9.52 -26.66
CA SER A 304 1.43 -10.02 -25.33
C SER A 304 2.80 -9.50 -24.88
N SER A 305 3.40 -8.53 -25.57
CA SER A 305 4.69 -7.98 -25.15
C SER A 305 4.53 -7.16 -23.87
N LEU A 306 5.47 -7.35 -22.94
CA LEU A 306 5.57 -6.52 -21.75
C LEU A 306 6.59 -5.42 -21.95
N THR A 307 6.30 -4.20 -21.48
CA THR A 307 7.29 -3.13 -21.36
C THR A 307 8.22 -3.40 -20.18
N MET A 308 9.41 -2.78 -20.19
CA MET A 308 10.35 -2.91 -19.06
C MET A 308 9.74 -2.41 -17.73
N ASN A 309 8.92 -1.37 -17.76
CA ASN A 309 8.20 -0.89 -16.56
C ASN A 309 7.18 -1.92 -16.04
N GLN A 310 6.50 -2.64 -16.93
CA GLN A 310 5.60 -3.75 -16.54
C GLN A 310 6.37 -4.91 -15.93
N ILE A 311 7.51 -5.28 -16.49
CA ILE A 311 8.39 -6.31 -15.92
C ILE A 311 8.81 -5.91 -14.51
N LYS A 312 9.37 -4.70 -14.34
CA LYS A 312 9.80 -4.18 -13.04
C LYS A 312 8.62 -4.09 -12.05
N GLY A 313 7.46 -3.61 -12.49
CA GLY A 313 6.24 -3.55 -11.67
C GLY A 313 5.78 -4.93 -11.18
N ILE A 314 5.78 -5.94 -12.07
CA ILE A 314 5.44 -7.33 -11.71
C ILE A 314 6.47 -7.90 -10.71
N LEU A 315 7.76 -7.69 -10.95
CA LEU A 315 8.82 -8.16 -10.04
C LEU A 315 8.68 -7.56 -8.63
N VAL A 316 8.50 -6.23 -8.53
CA VAL A 316 8.20 -5.56 -7.26
C VAL A 316 6.99 -6.22 -6.59
N ASN A 317 5.90 -6.41 -7.34
CA ASN A 317 4.66 -6.93 -6.80
C ASN A 317 4.84 -8.34 -6.21
N ILE A 318 5.55 -9.23 -6.90
CA ILE A 318 5.78 -10.61 -6.45
C ILE A 318 6.63 -10.62 -5.19
N VAL A 319 7.74 -9.89 -5.19
CA VAL A 319 8.68 -9.91 -4.05
C VAL A 319 8.05 -9.29 -2.81
N VAL A 320 7.41 -8.12 -2.96
CA VAL A 320 6.76 -7.39 -1.87
C VAL A 320 5.57 -8.17 -1.32
N ALA A 321 4.65 -8.61 -2.18
CA ALA A 321 3.45 -9.32 -1.72
C ALA A 321 3.79 -10.70 -1.15
N GLY A 322 4.70 -11.46 -1.77
CA GLY A 322 5.04 -12.81 -1.35
C GLY A 322 5.79 -12.88 -0.02
N THR A 323 6.61 -11.88 0.28
CA THR A 323 7.46 -11.88 1.49
C THR A 323 6.71 -11.37 2.71
N ASP A 324 6.15 -10.16 2.65
CA ASP A 324 5.59 -9.48 3.84
C ASP A 324 4.32 -10.17 4.36
N THR A 325 3.41 -10.54 3.45
CA THR A 325 2.15 -11.18 3.84
C THR A 325 2.36 -12.58 4.44
N THR A 326 3.26 -13.37 3.86
CA THR A 326 3.53 -14.74 4.31
C THR A 326 4.33 -14.75 5.61
N SER A 327 5.30 -13.84 5.77
CA SER A 327 6.08 -13.74 7.02
C SER A 327 5.21 -13.27 8.18
N GLY A 328 4.40 -12.22 7.98
CA GLY A 328 3.44 -11.78 8.98
C GLY A 328 2.42 -12.85 9.33
N SER A 329 1.88 -13.58 8.34
CA SER A 329 0.95 -14.70 8.61
C SER A 329 1.61 -15.83 9.41
N THR A 330 2.90 -16.11 9.15
CA THR A 330 3.67 -17.12 9.89
C THR A 330 3.91 -16.69 11.34
N GLU A 331 4.26 -15.42 11.54
CA GLU A 331 4.43 -14.83 12.87
C GLU A 331 3.13 -14.91 13.68
N TRP A 332 2.00 -14.48 13.10
CA TRP A 332 0.70 -14.58 13.74
C TRP A 332 0.32 -16.03 14.06
N ALA A 333 0.51 -16.95 13.11
CA ALA A 333 0.21 -18.37 13.33
C ALA A 333 1.03 -18.95 14.50
N MET A 334 2.32 -18.61 14.59
CA MET A 334 3.17 -19.06 15.69
C MET A 334 2.80 -18.40 17.02
N SER A 335 2.40 -17.12 17.01
CA SER A 335 1.93 -16.42 18.21
C SER A 335 0.64 -17.00 18.78
N GLU A 336 -0.24 -17.57 17.94
CA GLU A 336 -1.47 -18.24 18.37
C GLU A 336 -1.24 -19.70 18.83
N LEU A 337 -0.16 -20.33 18.36
CA LEU A 337 0.19 -21.72 18.72
C LEU A 337 1.02 -21.83 20.00
N MET A 338 1.71 -20.77 20.41
CA MET A 338 2.61 -20.73 21.58
C MET A 338 1.92 -20.16 22.82
#